data_AF-A0A3S3NDI1-F1
#
_entry.id   AF-A0A3S3NDI1-F1
#
_cell.length_a   1.000
_cell.length_b   1.000
_cell.length_c   1.000
_cell.angle_alpha   90.00
_cell.angle_beta   90.00
_cell.angle_gamma   90.00
#
_symmetry.space_group_name_H-M   'P 1'
#
loop_
_entity.id
_entity.type
_entity.pdbx_description
1 polymer ?
#
loop_
_entity_poly.entity_id
_entity_poly.type
_entity_poly.pdbx_seq_one_letter_code
_entity_poly.pdbx_strand_id
1 'polypeptide(L)' 'MSGNWQPIDRLDSAVLALEGLVDLVASAPKAQDVQREKLFMLVSLVTDEIKHCAEALRREQ' A
#
# COMPACT_ATOMS: atom_id res chain seq x y z
N MET A 1 -14.73 2.68 15.68
CA MET A 1 -13.76 3.62 16.25
C MET A 1 -12.82 4.06 15.14
N SER A 2 -13.10 5.18 14.48
CA SER A 2 -12.16 5.79 13.53
C SER A 2 -11.11 6.55 14.35
N GLY A 3 -10.09 5.84 14.83
CA GLY A 3 -8.93 6.51 15.41
C GLY A 3 -8.27 7.35 14.31
N ASN A 4 -7.96 8.61 14.60
CA ASN A 4 -7.06 9.39 13.75
C ASN A 4 -5.68 8.73 13.85
N TRP A 5 -5.38 7.82 12.93
CA TRP A 5 -4.07 7.20 12.84
C TRP A 5 -3.04 8.26 12.49
N GLN A 6 -1.91 8.26 13.20
CA GLN A 6 -0.83 9.17 12.86
C GLN A 6 -0.32 8.82 11.45
N PRO A 7 0.23 9.79 10.70
CA PRO A 7 0.79 9.52 9.38
C PRO A 7 1.83 8.38 9.38
N ILE A 8 2.58 8.20 10.48
CA ILE A 8 3.54 7.11 10.62
C ILE A 8 2.86 5.73 10.72
N ASP A 9 1.78 5.60 11.49
CA ASP A 9 1.05 4.32 11.64
C ASP A 9 0.39 3.91 10.30
N ARG A 10 -0.10 4.91 9.57
CA ARG A 10 -0.67 4.73 8.22
C ARG A 10 0.42 4.29 7.22
N LEU A 11 1.60 4.89 7.30
CA LEU A 11 2.75 4.52 6.47
C LEU A 11 3.17 3.07 6.72
N ASP A 12 3.29 2.66 7.99
CA ASP A 12 3.64 1.27 8.35
C ASP A 12 2.61 0.28 7.77
N SER A 13 1.33 0.63 7.84
CA SER A 13 0.27 -0.21 7.28
C SER A 13 0.27 -0.25 5.75
N ALA A 14 0.62 0.87 5.10
CA ALA A 14 0.77 0.91 3.65
C ALA A 14 1.97 0.06 3.18
N VAL A 15 3.06 0.03 3.95
CA VAL A 15 4.20 -0.87 3.71
C VAL A 15 3.77 -2.33 3.82
N LEU A 16 3.07 -2.72 4.89
CA LEU A 16 2.55 -4.08 5.04
C LEU A 16 1.59 -4.48 3.91
N ALA A 17 0.75 -3.55 3.46
CA ALA A 17 -0.14 -3.79 2.33
C ALA A 17 0.66 -4.02 1.03
N LEU A 18 1.74 -3.26 0.80
CA LEU A 18 2.62 -3.45 -0.35
C LEU A 18 3.31 -4.81 -0.32
N GLU A 19 3.83 -5.22 0.84
CA GLU A 19 4.43 -6.54 1.05
C GLU A 19 3.43 -7.67 0.74
N GLY A 20 2.19 -7.55 1.25
CA GLY A 20 1.13 -8.52 0.95
C GLY A 20 0.77 -8.60 -0.53
N LEU A 21 0.84 -7.48 -1.28
CA LEU A 21 0.66 -7.49 -2.73
C LEU A 21 1.81 -8.19 -3.46
N VAL A 22 3.05 -8.01 -2.98
CA VAL A 22 4.22 -8.71 -3.51
C VAL A 22 4.07 -10.22 -3.28
N ASP A 23 3.69 -10.63 -2.07
CA ASP A 23 3.47 -12.04 -1.74
C ASP A 23 2.35 -12.66 -2.57
N LEU A 24 1.26 -11.93 -2.80
CA LEU A 24 0.17 -12.38 -3.67
C LEU A 24 0.67 -12.68 -5.08
N VAL A 25 1.46 -11.77 -5.67
CA VAL A 25 2.04 -11.95 -7.00
C VAL A 25 3.04 -13.10 -7.02
N ALA A 26 3.88 -13.22 -5.98
CA ALA A 26 4.87 -14.30 -5.87
C ALA A 26 4.23 -15.68 -5.67
N SER A 27 3.07 -15.74 -5.01
CA SER A 27 2.30 -16.98 -4.79
C SER A 27 1.53 -17.47 -6.03
N ALA A 28 1.41 -16.62 -7.06
CA ALA A 28 0.69 -16.98 -8.27
C ALA A 28 1.46 -18.05 -9.06
N PRO A 29 0.84 -19.22 -9.37
CA PRO A 29 1.53 -20.29 -10.11
C PRO A 29 1.98 -19.85 -11.50
N LYS A 30 1.26 -18.91 -12.12
CA LYS A 30 1.60 -18.30 -13.40
C LYS A 30 1.29 -16.81 -13.39
N ALA A 31 2.11 -16.02 -14.08
CA ALA A 31 1.93 -14.58 -14.20
C ALA A 31 0.59 -14.16 -14.84
N GLN A 32 -0.04 -15.03 -15.63
CA GLN A 32 -1.35 -14.81 -16.25
C GLN A 32 -2.52 -14.92 -15.27
N ASP A 33 -2.32 -15.58 -14.11
CA ASP A 33 -3.35 -15.76 -13.09
C ASP A 33 -3.53 -14.50 -12.25
N VAL A 34 -2.56 -13.58 -12.33
CA VAL A 34 -2.60 -12.26 -11.70
C VAL A 34 -3.47 -11.32 -12.54
N GLN A 35 -4.62 -10.91 -12.00
CA GLN A 35 -5.50 -9.93 -12.64
C GLN A 35 -4.82 -8.54 -12.64
N ARG A 36 -4.11 -8.22 -13.72
CA ARG A 36 -3.26 -7.02 -13.86
C ARG A 36 -3.99 -5.73 -13.50
N GLU A 37 -5.24 -5.57 -13.91
CA GLU A 37 -6.04 -4.38 -13.61
C GLU A 37 -6.30 -4.21 -12.11
N LYS A 38 -6.61 -5.30 -11.41
CA LYS A 38 -6.81 -5.28 -9.95
C LYS A 38 -5.50 -5.05 -9.21
N LEU A 39 -4.42 -5.69 -9.65
CA LEU A 39 -3.11 -5.47 -9.06
C LEU A 39 -2.68 -4.00 -9.23
N PHE A 40 -2.86 -3.45 -10.43
CA PHE A 40 -2.55 -2.04 -10.70
C PHE A 40 -3.37 -1.11 -9.79
N MET A 41 -4.68 -1.33 -9.68
CA MET A 41 -5.54 -0.56 -8.78
C MET A 41 -5.06 -0.62 -7.33
N LEU A 42 -4.75 -1.81 -6.81
CA LEU A 42 -4.30 -1.99 -5.43
C LEU A 42 -2.93 -1.34 -5.19
N VAL A 43 -1.98 -1.51 -6.12
CA VAL A 43 -0.67 -0.87 -6.04
C VAL A 43 -0.81 0.66 -6.09
N SER A 44 -1.66 1.20 -6.95
CA SER A 44 -1.93 2.64 -7.01
C SER A 44 -2.47 3.18 -5.70
N LEU A 45 -3.45 2.51 -5.09
CA LEU A 45 -4.02 2.90 -3.80
C LEU A 45 -2.96 2.94 -2.69
N VAL A 46 -2.15 1.89 -2.58
CA VAL A 46 -1.08 1.82 -1.58
C VAL A 46 -0.01 2.89 -1.83
N THR A 47 0.37 3.10 -3.09
CA THR A 47 1.39 4.09 -3.45
C THR A 47 0.92 5.51 -3.16
N ASP A 48 -0.35 5.83 -3.42
CA ASP A 48 -0.92 7.15 -3.12
C ASP A 48 -1.04 7.39 -1.61
N GLU A 49 -1.35 6.36 -0.83
CA GLU A 49 -1.34 6.43 0.62
C GLU A 49 0.07 6.69 1.18
N ILE A 50 1.09 5.99 0.68
CA ILE A 50 2.50 6.22 1.04
C ILE A 50 2.90 7.68 0.75
N LYS A 51 2.54 8.22 -0.42
CA LYS A 51 2.82 9.61 -0.78
C LYS A 51 2.13 10.59 0.19
N HIS A 52 0.84 10.40 0.46
CA HIS A 52 0.11 11.26 1.39
C HIS A 52 0.69 11.22 2.81
N CYS A 53 1.09 10.04 3.29
CA CYS A 53 1.73 9.91 4.59
C CYS A 53 3.10 10.60 4.62
N ALA A 54 3.92 10.41 3.58
CA ALA A 54 5.22 11.08 3.47
C ALA A 54 5.10 12.62 3.41
N GLU A 55 4.09 13.13 2.71
CA GLU A 55 3.79 14.57 2.68
C GLU A 55 3.33 15.09 4.05
N ALA A 56 2.48 14.35 4.76
CA ALA A 56 2.03 14.72 6.09
C ALA A 56 3.18 14.74 7.10
N LEU A 57 4.01 13.69 7.13
CA LEU A 57 5.19 13.61 8.00
C LEU A 57 6.18 14.76 7.76
N ARG A 58 6.36 15.19 6.50
CA ARG A 58 7.22 16.34 6.16
C ARG A 58 6.67 17.68 6.66
N ARG A 59 5.35 17.82 6.80
CA ARG A 59 4.71 19.05 7.32
C ARG A 59 4.77 19.14 8.84
N GLU A 60 5.01 18.01 9.51
CA GLU A 60 5.12 17.89 10.97
C GLU A 60 6.56 18.05 11.48
N GLN A 61 7.54 18.17 10.57
CA GLN A 61 8.96 18.47 10.84
C GLN A 61 9.24 19.96 10.70
#